data_AF-A0A974C708-F1
#
_entry.id   AF-A0A974C708-F1
#
_cell.length_a   1.000
_cell.length_b   1.000
_cell.length_c   1.000
_cell.angle_alpha   90.00
_cell.angle_beta   90.00
_cell.angle_gamma   90.00
#
_symmetry.space_group_name_H-M   'P 1'
#
loop_
_entity.id
_entity.type
_entity.pdbx_description
1 polymer ?
#
loop_
_entity_poly.entity_id
_entity_poly.type
_entity_poly.pdbx_seq_one_letter_code
_entity_poly.pdbx_strand_id
1 'polypeptide(L)'
;MEDNKHWIENLFPPHFTVQDFFSQSFEPTQLISEKIAKEKAKTVEKIYHNAAERCLEAKEWKRREELSRMVFDYDPNIPDDKKGRGPPAKDLQDNVTCSITGHVKDQCIWTENELGMLRYEMQQRHSEGGKLKNQLDACKLELSEVKAKHRKAEQELGAVKEALTLSKTHSRNKSILLKQLENNKLQKDSEIQYLKKDLHEKSVKINNLNKNLSIAREEIQDLKLKKKDFEQELKTVKQQQEVKEASLIENLKQNYNLEKNKLLREIETLKEEKRKKEKTDSLNLASLDLGKISLHNQNYQS
;
A
#
# COMPACT_ATOMS: atom_id res chain seq x y z
N MET A 1 28.84 -36.96 -25.18
CA MET A 1 28.29 -37.04 -23.81
C MET A 1 26.88 -36.52 -23.91
N GLU A 2 25.95 -37.46 -24.05
CA GLU A 2 24.58 -37.22 -24.49
C GLU A 2 23.69 -36.69 -23.38
N ASP A 3 22.72 -35.93 -23.85
CA ASP A 3 21.70 -35.18 -23.13
C ASP A 3 20.98 -36.00 -22.06
N ASN A 4 21.23 -35.62 -20.81
CA ASN A 4 20.38 -35.99 -19.69
C ASN A 4 19.44 -34.82 -19.35
N LYS A 5 18.69 -34.33 -20.36
CA LYS A 5 17.69 -33.28 -20.15
C LYS A 5 16.38 -33.89 -19.69
N HIS A 6 15.91 -33.43 -18.54
CA HIS A 6 14.67 -33.90 -17.92
C HIS A 6 13.48 -33.52 -18.82
N TRP A 7 12.53 -34.43 -19.05
CA TRP A 7 11.35 -34.20 -19.92
C TRP A 7 10.54 -32.93 -19.56
N ILE A 8 10.65 -32.45 -18.32
CA ILE A 8 10.03 -31.20 -17.83
C ILE A 8 10.62 -29.97 -18.55
N GLU A 9 11.91 -29.99 -18.87
CA GLU A 9 12.60 -28.89 -19.57
C GLU A 9 12.16 -28.75 -21.04
N ASN A 10 11.56 -29.79 -21.63
CA ASN A 10 10.97 -29.71 -22.97
C ASN A 10 9.57 -29.09 -22.98
N LEU A 11 8.84 -29.20 -21.86
CA LEU A 11 7.51 -28.61 -21.71
C LEU A 11 7.59 -27.19 -21.14
N PHE A 12 8.62 -26.91 -20.34
CA PHE A 12 8.92 -25.60 -19.76
C PHE A 12 10.41 -25.31 -19.93
N PRO A 13 10.86 -24.95 -21.16
CA PRO A 13 12.23 -24.52 -21.35
C PRO A 13 12.50 -23.36 -20.38
N PRO A 14 13.58 -23.40 -19.58
CA PRO A 14 13.87 -22.35 -18.63
C PRO A 14 13.98 -21.03 -19.39
N HIS A 15 13.07 -20.10 -19.08
CA HIS A 15 13.01 -18.77 -19.71
C HIS A 15 14.23 -17.88 -19.39
N PHE A 16 15.17 -18.38 -18.60
CA PHE A 16 16.38 -17.69 -18.20
C PHE A 16 17.55 -18.65 -18.28
N THR A 17 18.48 -18.35 -19.18
CA THR A 17 19.76 -19.02 -19.33
C THR A 17 20.79 -18.35 -18.43
N VAL A 18 21.85 -19.06 -18.01
CA VAL A 18 22.95 -18.46 -17.22
C VAL A 18 23.60 -17.30 -17.97
N GLN A 19 23.60 -17.34 -19.30
CA GLN A 19 24.02 -16.21 -20.14
C GLN A 19 23.12 -14.98 -19.98
N ASP A 20 21.80 -15.13 -19.86
CA ASP A 20 20.86 -14.01 -19.64
C ASP A 20 21.12 -13.26 -18.33
N PHE A 21 21.72 -13.95 -17.35
CA PHE A 21 22.10 -13.35 -16.06
C PHE A 21 23.31 -12.40 -16.18
N PHE A 22 24.17 -12.61 -17.18
CA PHE A 22 25.40 -11.83 -17.38
C PHE A 22 25.37 -10.91 -18.59
N SER A 23 24.46 -11.12 -19.56
CA SER A 23 24.35 -10.28 -20.77
C SER A 23 23.36 -9.13 -20.65
N GLN A 24 22.57 -9.04 -19.58
CA GLN A 24 21.85 -7.80 -19.26
C GLN A 24 22.78 -6.87 -18.49
N SER A 25 23.17 -5.77 -19.12
CA SER A 25 23.62 -4.57 -18.42
C SER A 25 22.49 -4.12 -17.49
N PHE A 26 22.48 -4.66 -16.28
CA PHE A 26 21.61 -4.22 -15.19
C PHE A 26 22.03 -2.80 -14.82
N GLU A 27 21.44 -1.80 -15.47
CA GLU A 27 21.04 -0.64 -14.69
C GLU A 27 19.99 -1.15 -13.69
N PRO A 28 20.25 -1.09 -12.37
CA PRO A 28 19.29 -1.52 -11.38
C PRO A 28 18.04 -0.68 -11.62
N THR A 29 16.97 -1.34 -12.08
CA THR A 29 15.67 -0.68 -12.21
C THR A 29 15.25 -0.36 -10.78
N GLN A 30 15.55 0.86 -10.33
CA GLN A 30 15.27 1.31 -8.97
C GLN A 30 13.84 0.93 -8.63
N LEU A 31 13.69 0.07 -7.63
CA LEU A 31 12.40 -0.39 -7.16
C LEU A 31 11.52 0.84 -6.92
N ILE A 32 10.23 0.75 -7.24
CA ILE A 32 9.30 1.88 -7.08
C ILE A 32 9.34 2.45 -5.64
N SER A 33 9.58 1.58 -4.65
CA SER A 33 9.83 1.95 -3.26
C SER A 33 11.07 2.83 -3.06
N GLU A 34 12.16 2.57 -3.79
CA GLU A 34 13.40 3.34 -3.76
C GLU A 34 13.22 4.73 -4.41
N LYS A 35 12.44 4.81 -5.51
CA LYS A 35 12.08 6.09 -6.11
C LYS A 35 11.25 6.96 -5.16
N ILE A 36 10.26 6.36 -4.49
CA ILE A 36 9.42 7.05 -3.49
C ILE A 36 10.27 7.48 -2.29
N ALA A 37 11.19 6.63 -1.81
CA ALA A 37 12.09 6.97 -0.72
C ALA A 37 13.02 8.14 -1.08
N LYS A 38 13.56 8.14 -2.30
CA LYS A 38 14.43 9.22 -2.82
C LYS A 38 13.68 10.54 -3.00
N GLU A 39 12.43 10.52 -3.45
CA GLU A 39 11.60 11.73 -3.51
C GLU A 39 11.25 12.27 -2.12
N LYS A 40 10.93 11.39 -1.16
CA LYS A 40 10.68 11.79 0.23
C LYS A 40 11.93 12.41 0.85
N ALA A 41 13.10 11.80 0.63
CA ALA A 41 14.38 12.34 1.11
C ALA A 41 14.66 13.74 0.54
N LYS A 42 14.48 13.95 -0.78
CA LYS A 42 14.63 15.27 -1.42
C LYS A 42 13.66 16.30 -0.87
N THR A 43 12.42 15.90 -0.59
CA THR A 43 11.41 16.80 -0.03
C THR A 43 11.79 17.24 1.39
N VAL A 44 12.25 16.30 2.21
CA VAL A 44 12.72 16.57 3.57
C VAL A 44 13.96 17.47 3.56
N GLU A 45 14.93 17.18 2.70
CA GLU A 45 16.13 17.99 2.52
C GLU A 45 15.79 19.44 2.15
N LYS A 46 14.84 19.64 1.23
CA LYS A 46 14.37 20.97 0.84
C LYS A 46 13.70 21.73 2.00
N ILE A 47 12.94 21.04 2.84
CA ILE A 47 12.31 21.63 4.02
C ILE A 47 13.37 22.08 5.03
N TYR A 48 14.38 21.25 5.30
CA TYR A 48 15.47 21.60 6.21
C TYR A 48 16.31 22.76 5.66
N HIS A 49 16.61 22.78 4.36
CA HIS A 49 17.34 23.87 3.74
C HIS A 49 16.58 25.21 3.86
N ASN A 50 15.28 25.21 3.54
CA ASN A 50 14.43 26.40 3.66
C ASN A 50 14.31 26.88 5.12
N ALA A 51 14.21 25.96 6.08
CA ALA A 51 14.17 26.30 7.50
C ALA A 51 15.51 26.89 7.98
N ALA A 52 16.63 26.40 7.48
CA ALA A 52 17.95 26.94 7.79
C ALA A 52 18.14 28.36 7.22
N GLU A 53 17.76 28.59 5.97
CA GLU A 53 17.77 29.92 5.34
C GLU A 53 16.92 30.91 6.14
N ARG A 54 15.67 30.53 6.49
CA ARG A 54 14.79 31.37 7.31
C ARG A 54 15.35 31.67 8.70
N CYS A 55 16.03 30.72 9.33
CA CYS A 55 16.70 30.95 10.61
C CYS A 55 17.87 31.93 10.48
N LEU A 56 18.62 31.89 9.38
CA LEU A 56 19.70 32.83 9.10
C LEU A 56 19.16 34.23 8.81
N GLU A 57 18.14 34.33 7.95
CA GLU A 57 17.44 35.59 7.65
C GLU A 57 16.83 36.20 8.91
N ALA A 58 16.19 35.41 9.78
CA ALA A 58 15.64 35.90 11.04
C ALA A 58 16.72 36.47 11.98
N LYS A 59 17.91 35.88 12.01
CA LYS A 59 19.07 36.42 12.76
C LYS A 59 19.59 37.72 12.14
N GLU A 60 19.58 37.85 10.82
CA GLU A 60 19.96 39.10 10.14
C GLU A 60 18.94 40.21 10.40
N TRP A 61 17.65 39.90 10.32
CA TRP A 61 16.58 40.83 10.66
C TRP A 61 16.69 41.31 12.11
N LYS A 62 16.97 40.42 13.05
CA LYS A 62 17.16 40.78 14.45
C LYS A 62 18.38 41.68 14.66
N ARG A 63 19.50 41.42 13.96
CA ARG A 63 20.68 42.31 13.95
C ARG A 63 20.36 43.69 13.37
N ARG A 64 19.59 43.76 12.27
CA ARG A 64 19.16 45.04 11.66
C ARG A 64 18.19 45.80 12.55
N GLU A 65 17.30 45.10 13.24
CA GLU A 65 16.36 45.69 14.21
C GLU A 65 17.08 46.24 15.44
N GLU A 66 18.06 45.51 15.98
CA GLU A 66 18.92 45.98 17.08
C GLU A 66 19.76 47.20 16.65
N LEU A 67 20.33 47.20 15.44
CA LEU A 67 21.01 48.38 14.89
C LEU A 67 20.07 49.58 14.72
N SER A 68 18.84 49.34 14.27
CA SER A 68 17.85 50.40 14.07
C SER A 68 17.39 50.99 15.40
N ARG A 69 17.27 50.18 16.46
CA ARG A 69 16.99 50.65 17.82
C ARG A 69 18.08 51.57 18.34
N MET A 70 19.35 51.21 18.10
CA MET A 70 20.52 52.00 18.49
C MET A 70 20.64 53.34 17.73
N VAL A 71 20.08 53.44 16.52
CA VAL A 71 20.00 54.69 15.75
C VAL A 71 18.86 55.61 16.22
N PHE A 72 17.84 55.07 16.90
CA PHE A 72 16.70 55.82 17.41
C PHE A 72 16.86 56.36 18.84
N ASP A 73 17.89 55.94 19.57
CA ASP A 73 18.23 56.47 20.91
C ASP A 73 19.16 57.71 20.86
N TYR A 74 19.34 58.33 19.69
CA TYR A 74 20.07 59.60 19.56
C TYR A 74 19.09 60.79 19.75
N ASP A 75 19.01 61.29 20.98
CA ASP A 75 18.33 62.55 21.34
C ASP A 75 19.13 63.76 20.79
N PRO A 76 18.54 64.62 19.92
CA PRO A 76 19.25 65.79 19.36
C PRO A 76 19.44 66.95 20.33
N ASN A 77 19.05 66.85 21.61
CA ASN A 77 19.17 67.97 22.55
C ASN A 77 20.48 67.95 23.34
N ILE A 78 21.55 68.44 22.72
CA ILE A 78 22.66 69.09 23.43
C ILE A 78 22.72 70.56 22.97
N PRO A 79 22.84 71.54 23.90
CA PRO A 79 22.95 72.95 23.56
C PRO A 79 24.32 73.26 22.92
N ASP A 80 24.28 73.86 21.75
CA ASP A 80 25.47 74.38 21.07
C ASP A 80 25.84 75.73 21.71
N ASP A 81 26.86 75.70 22.59
CA ASP A 81 27.40 76.89 23.24
C ASP A 81 28.57 77.49 22.45
N LYS A 82 28.59 78.82 22.46
CA LYS A 82 29.35 79.76 21.63
C LYS A 82 30.87 79.52 21.65
N LYS A 83 31.54 79.72 20.49
CA LYS A 83 32.60 80.76 20.29
C LYS A 83 33.27 80.71 18.90
N GLY A 84 33.05 81.78 18.13
CA GLY A 84 34.09 82.67 17.60
C GLY A 84 34.98 82.22 16.43
N ARG A 85 34.76 82.84 15.25
CA ARG A 85 35.80 83.50 14.42
C ARG A 85 35.17 84.24 13.22
N GLY A 86 35.35 85.57 13.13
CA GLY A 86 35.23 86.33 11.86
C GLY A 86 36.40 86.01 10.91
N PRO A 87 36.64 86.71 9.77
CA PRO A 87 36.22 88.07 9.34
C PRO A 87 35.82 88.09 7.82
N PRO A 88 35.86 89.19 7.02
CA PRO A 88 35.99 90.62 7.32
C PRO A 88 34.85 91.50 6.77
N ALA A 89 34.81 92.70 7.33
CA ALA A 89 34.08 93.86 6.84
C ALA A 89 34.31 94.12 5.34
N LYS A 90 33.22 94.43 4.64
CA LYS A 90 33.27 95.28 3.45
C LYS A 90 32.45 96.52 3.75
N ASP A 91 33.18 97.61 3.89
CA ASP A 91 32.72 98.97 3.81
C ASP A 91 31.85 99.16 2.57
N LEU A 92 30.66 99.72 2.76
CA LEU A 92 30.10 100.67 1.81
C LEU A 92 29.47 101.80 2.63
N GLN A 93 30.32 102.77 2.96
CA GLN A 93 29.88 104.14 3.18
C GLN A 93 29.37 104.70 1.86
N ASP A 94 28.05 104.75 1.66
CA ASP A 94 27.47 105.68 0.71
C ASP A 94 27.23 107.01 1.42
N ASN A 95 28.31 107.79 1.46
CA ASN A 95 28.29 109.23 1.69
C ASN A 95 27.66 109.90 0.46
N VAL A 96 26.33 110.05 0.47
CA VAL A 96 25.64 111.05 -0.36
C VAL A 96 25.34 112.25 0.53
N THR A 97 26.37 113.07 0.72
CA THR A 97 26.22 114.47 1.09
C THR A 97 25.45 115.17 -0.03
N CYS A 98 24.13 115.26 0.09
CA CYS A 98 23.32 116.14 -0.74
C CYS A 98 23.22 117.50 -0.04
N SER A 99 24.17 118.37 -0.34
CA SER A 99 24.12 119.78 0.03
C SER A 99 23.01 120.47 -0.77
N ILE A 100 21.78 120.46 -0.24
CA ILE A 100 20.72 121.35 -0.69
C ILE A 100 20.34 122.23 0.50
N THR A 101 21.20 123.22 0.79
CA THR A 101 20.81 124.39 1.58
C THR A 101 20.14 125.39 0.65
N GLY A 102 18.91 125.08 0.27
CA GLY A 102 17.95 126.02 -0.27
C GLY A 102 16.82 126.14 0.76
N HIS A 103 16.90 127.17 1.60
CA HIS A 103 15.89 127.53 2.59
C HIS A 103 14.56 127.87 1.89
N VAL A 104 13.73 126.87 1.64
CA VAL A 104 12.28 127.03 1.64
C VAL A 104 11.80 126.20 2.82
N LYS A 105 11.11 126.89 3.74
CA LYS A 105 10.52 126.30 4.93
C LYS A 105 9.41 125.38 4.43
N ASP A 106 9.77 124.14 4.07
CA ASP A 106 8.84 123.06 3.78
C ASP A 106 8.10 122.78 5.08
N GLN A 107 7.05 123.57 5.27
CA GLN A 107 6.15 123.51 6.38
C GLN A 107 5.40 122.19 6.20
N CYS A 108 5.73 121.21 7.04
CA CYS A 108 5.08 119.91 7.02
C CYS A 108 3.57 120.13 7.03
N ILE A 109 2.89 119.61 6.00
CA ILE A 109 1.43 119.77 5.82
C ILE A 109 0.67 119.04 6.95
N TRP A 110 1.35 118.16 7.69
CA TRP A 110 0.81 117.35 8.76
C TRP A 110 1.14 117.95 10.13
N THR A 111 0.16 117.94 11.03
CA THR A 111 0.35 118.27 12.44
C THR A 111 1.08 117.12 13.18
N GLU A 112 1.81 117.43 14.25
CA GLU A 112 2.55 116.41 15.04
C GLU A 112 1.64 115.27 15.53
N ASN A 113 0.38 115.59 15.83
CA ASN A 113 -0.62 114.61 16.25
C ASN A 113 -1.01 113.64 15.11
N GLU A 114 -1.15 114.14 13.88
CA GLU A 114 -1.44 113.31 12.70
C GLU A 114 -0.25 112.40 12.34
N LEU A 115 0.99 112.88 12.49
CA LEU A 115 2.19 112.04 12.34
C LEU A 115 2.31 110.98 13.44
N GLY A 116 1.95 111.33 14.68
CA GLY A 116 1.86 110.37 15.79
C GLY A 116 0.86 109.24 15.53
N MET A 117 -0.35 109.59 15.08
CA MET A 117 -1.40 108.63 14.70
C MET A 117 -0.96 107.74 13.54
N LEU A 118 -0.39 108.31 12.47
CA LEU A 118 0.09 107.53 11.33
C LEU A 118 1.20 106.54 11.72
N ARG A 119 2.15 106.95 12.57
CA ARG A 119 3.20 106.06 13.10
C ARG A 119 2.62 104.92 13.93
N TYR A 120 1.65 105.23 14.79
CA TYR A 120 0.95 104.23 15.59
C TYR A 120 0.20 103.22 14.72
N GLU A 121 -0.59 103.69 13.75
CA GLU A 121 -1.31 102.81 12.81
C GLU A 121 -0.36 101.94 11.98
N MET A 122 0.76 102.51 11.51
CA MET A 122 1.78 101.77 10.76
C MET A 122 2.41 100.67 11.63
N GLN A 123 2.79 100.98 12.88
CA GLN A 123 3.34 100.01 13.82
C GLN A 123 2.33 98.92 14.20
N GLN A 124 1.06 99.29 14.38
CA GLN A 124 -0.01 98.36 14.65
C GLN A 124 -0.22 97.41 13.46
N ARG A 125 -0.29 97.93 12.23
CA ARG A 125 -0.39 97.13 11.01
C ARG A 125 0.81 96.21 10.82
N HIS A 126 2.02 96.64 11.16
CA HIS A 126 3.20 95.78 11.13
C HIS A 126 3.11 94.64 12.16
N SER A 127 2.65 94.93 13.38
CA SER A 127 2.50 93.93 14.44
C SER A 127 1.41 92.91 14.10
N GLU A 128 0.28 93.37 13.56
CA GLU A 128 -0.80 92.52 13.06
C GLU A 128 -0.36 91.69 11.86
N GLY A 129 0.36 92.29 10.91
CA GLY A 129 0.95 91.58 9.78
C GLY A 129 1.92 90.47 10.23
N GLY A 130 2.72 90.74 11.27
CA GLY A 130 3.58 89.73 11.92
C GLY A 130 2.78 88.59 12.55
N LYS A 131 1.70 88.89 13.30
CA LYS A 131 0.81 87.88 13.89
C LYS A 131 0.16 87.01 12.82
N LEU A 132 -0.38 87.61 11.77
CA LEU A 132 -1.00 86.90 10.65
C LEU A 132 0.01 86.03 9.89
N LYS A 133 1.25 86.50 9.71
CA LYS A 133 2.33 85.71 9.10
C LYS A 133 2.66 84.48 9.94
N ASN A 134 2.81 84.64 11.26
CA ASN A 134 3.07 83.52 12.17
C ASN A 134 1.92 82.50 12.15
N GLN A 135 0.67 82.97 12.14
CA GLN A 135 -0.51 82.11 12.00
C GLN A 135 -0.51 81.36 10.67
N LEU A 136 -0.20 82.04 9.56
CA LEU A 136 -0.09 81.42 8.24
C LEU A 136 0.98 80.32 8.22
N ASP A 137 2.15 80.55 8.81
CA ASP A 137 3.24 79.58 8.83
C ASP A 137 2.91 78.39 9.75
N ALA A 138 2.21 78.60 10.88
CA ALA A 138 1.66 77.53 11.71
C ALA A 138 0.65 76.67 10.93
N CYS A 139 -0.31 77.29 10.23
CA CYS A 139 -1.27 76.56 9.41
C CYS A 139 -0.62 75.79 8.25
N LYS A 140 0.45 76.30 7.64
CA LYS A 140 1.22 75.56 6.61
C LYS A 140 1.89 74.32 7.19
N LEU A 141 2.46 74.42 8.38
CA LEU A 141 3.08 73.29 9.06
C LEU A 141 2.05 72.21 9.38
N GLU A 142 0.91 72.59 9.99
CA GLU A 142 -0.20 71.68 10.28
C GLU A 142 -0.73 71.00 9.02
N LEU A 143 -0.88 71.75 7.91
CA LEU A 143 -1.30 71.19 6.63
C LEU A 143 -0.29 70.15 6.10
N SER A 144 1.01 70.40 6.24
CA SER A 144 2.04 69.45 5.82
C SER A 144 2.02 68.16 6.66
N GLU A 145 1.78 68.29 7.97
CA GLU A 145 1.69 67.17 8.91
C GLU A 145 0.45 66.32 8.64
N VAL A 146 -0.72 66.96 8.46
CA VAL A 146 -1.97 66.26 8.11
C VAL A 146 -1.85 65.55 6.77
N LYS A 147 -1.20 66.16 5.77
CA LYS A 147 -0.91 65.51 4.48
C LYS A 147 -0.01 64.29 4.65
N ALA A 148 1.01 64.36 5.50
CA ALA A 148 1.89 63.23 5.78
C ALA A 148 1.12 62.08 6.47
N LYS A 149 0.30 62.40 7.49
CA LYS A 149 -0.56 61.42 8.17
C LYS A 149 -1.57 60.79 7.22
N HIS A 150 -2.18 61.58 6.34
CA HIS A 150 -3.12 61.08 5.34
C HIS A 150 -2.46 60.07 4.39
N ARG A 151 -1.29 60.41 3.82
CA ARG A 151 -0.52 59.49 2.95
C ARG A 151 -0.15 58.20 3.67
N LYS A 152 0.25 58.28 4.94
CA LYS A 152 0.57 57.11 5.75
C LYS A 152 -0.66 56.21 5.95
N ALA A 153 -1.81 56.80 6.30
CA ALA A 153 -3.06 56.06 6.45
C ALA A 153 -3.54 55.42 5.13
N GLU A 154 -3.34 56.08 3.99
CA GLU A 154 -3.65 55.50 2.68
C GLU A 154 -2.79 54.26 2.36
N GLN A 155 -1.49 54.32 2.65
CA GLN A 155 -0.59 53.18 2.49
C GLN A 155 -0.97 52.01 3.41
N GLU A 156 -1.25 52.29 4.68
CA GLU A 156 -1.69 51.29 5.65
C GLU A 156 -3.03 50.66 5.22
N LEU A 157 -3.98 51.46 4.72
CA LEU A 157 -5.24 50.97 4.19
C LEU A 157 -5.03 50.06 2.96
N GLY A 158 -4.09 50.42 2.08
CA GLY A 158 -3.68 49.58 0.95
C GLY A 158 -3.17 48.22 1.40
N ALA A 159 -2.21 48.22 2.33
CA ALA A 159 -1.62 46.99 2.88
C ALA A 159 -2.65 46.09 3.57
N VAL A 160 -3.57 46.67 4.35
CA VAL A 160 -4.64 45.91 5.02
C VAL A 160 -5.61 45.29 4.00
N LYS A 161 -5.93 46.01 2.91
CA LYS A 161 -6.78 45.46 1.84
C LYS A 161 -6.13 44.28 1.14
N GLU A 162 -4.84 44.35 0.85
CA GLU A 162 -4.09 43.23 0.25
C GLU A 162 -4.01 42.03 1.21
N ALA A 163 -3.71 42.26 2.49
CA ALA A 163 -3.73 41.20 3.49
C ALA A 163 -5.12 40.54 3.60
N LEU A 164 -6.19 41.33 3.50
CA LEU A 164 -7.56 40.83 3.53
C LEU A 164 -7.89 39.97 2.31
N THR A 165 -7.45 40.34 1.10
CA THR A 165 -7.70 39.52 -0.10
C THR A 165 -6.93 38.21 -0.02
N LEU A 166 -5.67 38.23 0.42
CA LEU A 166 -4.86 37.03 0.66
C LEU A 166 -5.49 36.11 1.71
N SER A 167 -5.99 36.66 2.81
CA SER A 167 -6.67 35.88 3.85
C SER A 167 -7.96 35.23 3.33
N LYS A 168 -8.73 35.94 2.50
CA LYS A 168 -9.94 35.41 1.86
C LYS A 168 -9.62 34.29 0.87
N THR A 169 -8.60 34.43 0.03
CA THR A 169 -8.20 33.37 -0.91
C THR A 169 -7.67 32.15 -0.17
N HIS A 170 -6.85 32.34 0.86
CA HIS A 170 -6.38 31.26 1.73
C HIS A 170 -7.52 30.48 2.38
N SER A 171 -8.52 31.19 2.91
CA SER A 171 -9.69 30.57 3.54
C SER A 171 -10.52 29.75 2.54
N ARG A 172 -10.69 30.25 1.31
CA ARG A 172 -11.36 29.50 0.23
C ARG A 172 -10.59 28.23 -0.13
N ASN A 173 -9.26 28.34 -0.29
CA ASN A 173 -8.41 27.20 -0.63
C ASN A 173 -8.44 26.13 0.46
N LYS A 174 -8.38 26.52 1.74
CA LYS A 174 -8.56 25.60 2.88
C LYS A 174 -9.90 24.88 2.83
N SER A 175 -10.99 25.59 2.52
CA SER A 175 -12.32 24.98 2.39
C SER A 175 -12.38 23.94 1.27
N ILE A 176 -11.75 24.22 0.12
CA ILE A 176 -11.67 23.26 -1.00
C ILE A 176 -10.87 22.03 -0.58
N LEU A 177 -9.71 22.21 0.06
CA LEU A 177 -8.86 21.11 0.52
C LEU A 177 -9.59 20.21 1.54
N LEU A 178 -10.35 20.80 2.46
CA LEU A 178 -11.16 20.05 3.42
C LEU A 178 -12.22 19.19 2.73
N LYS A 179 -12.93 19.75 1.74
CA LYS A 179 -13.92 18.98 0.95
C LYS A 179 -13.27 17.82 0.19
N GLN A 180 -12.09 18.04 -0.39
CA GLN A 180 -11.33 16.97 -1.07
C GLN A 180 -10.91 15.87 -0.09
N LEU A 181 -10.44 16.24 1.10
CA LEU A 181 -10.05 15.28 2.13
C LEU A 181 -11.25 14.47 2.63
N GLU A 182 -12.40 15.11 2.82
CA GLU A 182 -13.65 14.43 3.19
C GLU A 182 -14.12 13.45 2.10
N ASN A 183 -14.09 13.85 0.84
CA ASN A 183 -14.43 12.96 -0.28
C ASN A 183 -13.48 11.75 -0.36
N ASN A 184 -12.17 11.98 -0.22
CA ASN A 184 -11.18 10.91 -0.20
C ASN A 184 -11.40 9.94 0.96
N LYS A 185 -11.77 10.47 2.14
CA LYS A 185 -12.13 9.65 3.30
C LYS A 185 -13.34 8.76 2.99
N LEU A 186 -14.42 9.33 2.47
CA LEU A 186 -15.64 8.58 2.10
C LEU A 186 -15.36 7.50 1.05
N GLN A 187 -14.50 7.79 0.07
CA GLN A 187 -14.07 6.81 -0.93
C GLN A 187 -13.31 5.66 -0.29
N LYS A 188 -12.36 5.96 0.60
CA LYS A 188 -11.56 4.95 1.31
C LYS A 188 -12.42 4.11 2.26
N ASP A 189 -13.38 4.73 2.95
CA ASP A 189 -14.33 4.01 3.80
C ASP A 189 -15.18 3.03 2.99
N SER A 190 -15.63 3.44 1.79
CA SER A 190 -16.39 2.58 0.88
C SER A 190 -15.56 1.40 0.36
N GLU A 191 -14.29 1.63 0.01
CA GLU A 191 -13.33 0.59 -0.41
C GLU A 191 -13.08 -0.40 0.73
N ILE A 192 -12.89 0.08 1.97
CA ILE A 192 -12.72 -0.77 3.15
C ILE A 192 -13.95 -1.65 3.40
N GLN A 193 -15.16 -1.09 3.28
CA GLN A 193 -16.39 -1.89 3.45
C GLN A 193 -16.52 -2.97 2.38
N TYR A 194 -16.19 -2.66 1.13
CA TYR A 194 -16.18 -3.64 0.04
C TYR A 194 -15.17 -4.77 0.32
N LEU A 195 -13.93 -4.44 0.67
CA LEU A 195 -12.89 -5.42 0.98
C LEU A 195 -13.26 -6.28 2.19
N LYS A 196 -13.89 -5.70 3.22
CA LYS A 196 -14.39 -6.43 4.39
C LYS A 196 -15.46 -7.46 4.00
N LYS A 197 -16.37 -7.09 3.08
CA LYS A 197 -17.39 -8.00 2.56
C LYS A 197 -16.77 -9.14 1.76
N ASP A 198 -15.86 -8.84 0.83
CA ASP A 198 -15.17 -9.88 0.04
C ASP A 198 -14.39 -10.84 0.94
N LEU A 199 -13.64 -10.32 1.92
CA LEU A 199 -12.91 -11.14 2.90
C LEU A 199 -13.85 -12.09 3.66
N HIS A 200 -15.02 -11.60 4.08
CA HIS A 200 -16.02 -12.41 4.76
C HIS A 200 -16.55 -13.52 3.84
N GLU A 201 -16.88 -13.21 2.58
CA GLU A 201 -17.33 -14.19 1.59
C GLU A 201 -16.25 -15.27 1.32
N LYS A 202 -14.98 -14.87 1.17
CA LYS A 202 -13.87 -15.83 1.03
C LYS A 202 -13.71 -16.71 2.27
N SER A 203 -13.83 -16.13 3.46
CA SER A 203 -13.73 -16.88 4.73
C SER A 203 -14.82 -17.95 4.83
N VAL A 204 -16.07 -17.61 4.50
CA VAL A 204 -17.18 -18.57 4.44
C VAL A 204 -16.90 -19.67 3.42
N LYS A 205 -16.38 -19.33 2.23
CA LYS A 205 -16.02 -20.31 1.20
C LYS A 205 -14.93 -21.27 1.67
N ILE A 206 -13.88 -20.77 2.32
CA ILE A 206 -12.80 -21.59 2.90
C ILE A 206 -13.36 -22.55 3.96
N ASN A 207 -14.23 -22.06 4.85
CA ASN A 207 -14.86 -22.91 5.87
C ASN A 207 -15.69 -24.04 5.25
N ASN A 208 -16.45 -23.75 4.19
CA ASN A 208 -17.22 -24.77 3.47
C ASN A 208 -16.31 -25.79 2.77
N LEU A 209 -15.24 -25.33 2.11
CA LEU A 209 -14.26 -26.24 1.49
C LEU A 209 -13.58 -27.13 2.52
N ASN A 210 -13.22 -26.60 3.69
CA ASN A 210 -12.63 -27.38 4.78
C ASN A 210 -13.59 -28.46 5.30
N LYS A 211 -14.89 -28.14 5.44
CA LYS A 211 -15.92 -29.13 5.80
C LYS A 211 -16.02 -30.24 4.76
N ASN A 212 -16.13 -29.88 3.48
CA ASN A 212 -16.20 -30.86 2.39
C ASN A 212 -14.94 -31.74 2.33
N LEU A 213 -13.77 -31.16 2.61
CA LEU A 213 -12.50 -31.87 2.65
C LEU A 213 -12.47 -32.86 3.83
N SER A 214 -13.02 -32.50 5.00
CA SER A 214 -13.16 -33.43 6.13
C SER A 214 -14.07 -34.61 5.75
N ILE A 215 -15.24 -34.34 5.18
CA ILE A 215 -16.19 -35.37 4.74
C ILE A 215 -15.54 -36.32 3.73
N ALA A 216 -14.87 -35.78 2.70
CA ALA A 216 -14.17 -36.59 1.71
C ALA A 216 -13.05 -37.46 2.33
N ARG A 217 -12.36 -36.96 3.36
CA ARG A 217 -11.36 -37.76 4.09
C ARG A 217 -11.99 -38.91 4.86
N GLU A 218 -13.12 -38.68 5.50
CA GLU A 218 -13.89 -39.71 6.21
C GLU A 218 -14.39 -40.78 5.23
N GLU A 219 -14.99 -40.38 4.10
CA GLU A 219 -15.43 -41.29 3.05
C GLU A 219 -14.28 -42.15 2.48
N ILE A 220 -13.10 -41.56 2.29
CA ILE A 220 -11.90 -42.30 1.85
C ILE A 220 -11.47 -43.33 2.90
N GLN A 221 -11.55 -43.01 4.19
CA GLN A 221 -11.22 -43.96 5.25
C GLN A 221 -12.22 -45.12 5.29
N ASP A 222 -13.52 -44.83 5.19
CA ASP A 222 -14.58 -45.84 5.14
C ASP A 222 -14.42 -46.78 3.93
N LEU A 223 -14.14 -46.23 2.75
CA LEU A 223 -13.89 -47.03 1.55
C LEU A 223 -12.64 -47.91 1.68
N LYS A 224 -11.59 -47.41 2.35
CA LYS A 224 -10.40 -48.23 2.64
C LYS A 224 -10.70 -49.39 3.58
N LEU A 225 -11.56 -49.20 4.57
CA LEU A 225 -12.00 -50.28 5.46
C LEU A 225 -12.82 -51.31 4.69
N LYS A 226 -13.85 -50.87 3.96
CA LYS A 226 -14.68 -51.77 3.11
C LYS A 226 -13.84 -52.55 2.10
N LYS A 227 -12.83 -51.92 1.49
CA LYS A 227 -11.90 -52.60 0.58
C LYS A 227 -11.16 -53.74 1.29
N LYS A 228 -10.64 -53.52 2.50
CA LYS A 228 -9.98 -54.58 3.28
C LYS A 228 -10.93 -55.71 3.63
N ASP A 229 -12.17 -55.39 4.00
CA ASP A 229 -13.20 -56.39 4.32
C ASP A 229 -13.49 -57.27 3.09
N PHE A 230 -13.69 -56.66 1.92
CA PHE A 230 -13.89 -57.40 0.67
C PHE A 230 -12.67 -58.23 0.27
N GLU A 231 -11.44 -57.74 0.46
CA GLU A 231 -10.22 -58.51 0.21
C GLU A 231 -10.14 -59.76 1.11
N GLN A 232 -10.55 -59.63 2.37
CA GLN A 232 -10.59 -60.74 3.32
C GLN A 232 -11.70 -61.74 2.97
N GLU A 233 -12.91 -61.27 2.63
CA GLU A 233 -14.02 -62.11 2.19
C GLU A 233 -13.64 -62.89 0.92
N LEU A 234 -13.02 -62.24 -0.06
CA LEU A 234 -12.52 -62.88 -1.28
C LEU A 234 -11.53 -64.00 -0.96
N LYS A 235 -10.61 -63.77 -0.01
CA LYS A 235 -9.65 -64.78 0.44
C LYS A 235 -10.34 -65.98 1.08
N THR A 236 -11.32 -65.74 1.94
CA THR A 236 -12.09 -66.81 2.58
C THR A 236 -12.91 -67.61 1.58
N VAL A 237 -13.56 -66.95 0.61
CA VAL A 237 -14.32 -67.63 -0.45
C VAL A 237 -13.41 -68.50 -1.31
N LYS A 238 -12.24 -68.00 -1.71
CA LYS A 238 -11.24 -68.79 -2.45
C LYS A 238 -10.82 -70.05 -1.68
N GLN A 239 -10.49 -69.92 -0.41
CA GLN A 239 -10.14 -71.07 0.44
C GLN A 239 -11.29 -72.08 0.56
N GLN A 240 -12.53 -71.59 0.73
CA GLN A 240 -13.70 -72.48 0.78
C GLN A 240 -13.92 -73.20 -0.54
N GLN A 241 -13.70 -72.54 -1.67
CA GLN A 241 -13.79 -73.16 -2.99
C GLN A 241 -12.72 -74.24 -3.16
N GLU A 242 -11.45 -73.96 -2.83
CA GLU A 242 -10.35 -74.93 -2.89
C GLU A 242 -10.64 -76.17 -2.04
N VAL A 243 -11.17 -75.99 -0.82
CA VAL A 243 -11.56 -77.10 0.07
C VAL A 243 -12.71 -77.92 -0.52
N LYS A 244 -13.74 -77.26 -1.09
CA LYS A 244 -14.87 -77.95 -1.73
C LYS A 244 -14.42 -78.76 -2.95
N GLU A 245 -13.55 -78.19 -3.79
CA GLU A 245 -12.99 -78.86 -4.96
C GLU A 245 -12.16 -80.09 -4.53
N ALA A 246 -11.29 -79.94 -3.51
CA ALA A 246 -10.52 -81.05 -2.97
C ALA A 246 -11.42 -82.16 -2.38
N SER A 247 -12.46 -81.80 -1.63
CA SER A 247 -13.43 -82.75 -1.08
C SER A 247 -14.21 -83.48 -2.17
N LEU A 248 -14.62 -82.79 -3.23
CA LEU A 248 -15.31 -83.40 -4.37
C LEU A 248 -14.42 -84.43 -5.07
N ILE A 249 -13.15 -84.08 -5.34
CA ILE A 249 -12.17 -84.99 -5.95
C ILE A 249 -11.96 -86.23 -5.08
N GLU A 250 -11.82 -86.06 -3.77
CA GLU A 250 -11.62 -87.17 -2.84
C GLU A 250 -12.86 -88.08 -2.76
N ASN A 251 -14.06 -87.50 -2.68
CA ASN A 251 -15.31 -88.26 -2.72
C ASN A 251 -15.45 -89.08 -4.01
N LEU A 252 -15.11 -88.51 -5.17
CA LEU A 252 -15.11 -89.22 -6.45
C LEU A 252 -14.11 -90.38 -6.47
N LYS A 253 -12.89 -90.18 -5.93
CA LYS A 253 -11.88 -91.26 -5.78
C LYS A 253 -12.36 -92.38 -4.88
N GLN A 254 -12.96 -92.05 -3.74
CA GLN A 254 -13.51 -93.03 -2.80
C GLN A 254 -14.64 -93.82 -3.44
N ASN A 255 -15.57 -93.16 -4.13
CA ASN A 255 -16.69 -93.81 -4.81
C ASN A 255 -16.19 -94.74 -5.93
N TYR A 256 -15.23 -94.29 -6.75
CA TYR A 256 -14.59 -95.13 -7.76
C TYR A 256 -13.92 -96.37 -7.14
N ASN A 257 -13.17 -96.20 -6.05
CA ASN A 257 -12.54 -97.32 -5.35
C ASN A 257 -13.56 -98.31 -4.78
N LEU A 258 -14.66 -97.82 -4.20
CA LEU A 258 -15.75 -98.66 -3.72
C LEU A 258 -16.35 -99.50 -4.85
N GLU A 259 -16.64 -98.87 -5.99
CA GLU A 259 -17.24 -99.56 -7.14
C GLU A 259 -16.26 -100.57 -7.77
N LYS A 260 -14.99 -100.18 -7.93
CA LYS A 260 -13.91 -101.09 -8.34
C LYS A 260 -13.82 -102.32 -7.42
N ASN A 261 -13.88 -102.12 -6.10
CA ASN A 261 -13.81 -103.21 -5.12
C ASN A 261 -15.08 -104.08 -5.10
N LYS A 262 -16.25 -103.54 -5.44
CA LYS A 262 -17.47 -104.35 -5.65
C LYS A 262 -17.30 -105.25 -6.88
N LEU A 263 -16.91 -104.68 -8.02
CA LEU A 263 -16.70 -105.42 -9.26
C LEU A 263 -15.62 -106.51 -9.09
N LEU A 264 -14.53 -106.22 -8.39
CA LEU A 264 -13.50 -107.22 -8.10
C LEU A 264 -14.04 -108.39 -7.26
N ARG A 265 -14.87 -108.11 -6.24
CA ARG A 265 -15.53 -109.15 -5.45
C ARG A 265 -16.49 -109.98 -6.30
N GLU A 266 -17.27 -109.36 -7.17
CA GLU A 266 -18.20 -110.03 -8.07
C GLU A 266 -17.46 -110.93 -9.09
N ILE A 267 -16.32 -110.48 -9.63
CA ILE A 267 -15.45 -111.30 -10.46
C ILE A 267 -14.95 -112.53 -9.69
N GLU A 268 -14.53 -112.36 -8.43
CA GLU A 268 -14.04 -113.48 -7.61
C GLU A 268 -15.15 -114.49 -7.29
N THR A 269 -16.37 -114.02 -6.99
CA THR A 269 -17.53 -114.91 -6.79
C THR A 269 -17.88 -115.67 -8.08
N LEU A 270 -17.91 -115.00 -9.23
CA LEU A 270 -18.17 -115.64 -10.52
C LEU A 270 -17.08 -116.66 -10.89
N LYS A 271 -15.81 -116.37 -10.59
CA LYS A 271 -14.72 -117.34 -10.75
C LYS A 271 -14.90 -118.57 -9.88
N GLU A 272 -15.31 -118.39 -8.62
CA GLU A 272 -15.58 -119.51 -7.72
C GLU A 272 -16.77 -120.35 -8.20
N GLU A 273 -17.85 -119.71 -8.65
CA GLU A 273 -19.00 -120.38 -9.26
C GLU A 273 -18.61 -121.15 -10.53
N LYS A 274 -17.79 -120.55 -11.40
CA LYS A 274 -17.25 -121.22 -12.59
C LYS A 274 -16.45 -122.47 -12.21
N ARG A 275 -15.55 -122.38 -11.22
CA ARG A 275 -14.78 -123.53 -10.71
C ARG A 275 -15.69 -124.62 -10.16
N LYS A 276 -16.74 -124.26 -9.43
CA LYS A 276 -17.75 -125.22 -8.94
C LYS A 276 -18.46 -125.91 -10.11
N LYS A 277 -18.86 -125.15 -11.14
CA LYS A 277 -19.49 -125.70 -12.34
C LYS A 277 -18.58 -126.63 -13.13
N GLU A 278 -17.33 -126.26 -13.35
CA GLU A 278 -16.34 -127.13 -14.01
C GLU A 278 -16.14 -128.45 -13.23
N LYS A 279 -16.13 -128.39 -11.89
CA LYS A 279 -16.10 -129.59 -11.03
C LYS A 279 -17.37 -130.44 -11.19
N THR A 280 -18.55 -129.84 -11.22
CA THR A 280 -19.80 -130.60 -11.45
C THR A 280 -19.86 -131.17 -12.86
N ASP A 281 -19.40 -130.44 -13.87
CA ASP A 281 -19.39 -130.87 -15.27
C ASP A 281 -18.42 -132.04 -15.47
N SER A 282 -17.23 -132.00 -14.86
CA SER A 282 -16.29 -133.13 -14.89
C SER A 282 -16.82 -134.38 -14.17
N LEU A 283 -17.53 -134.22 -13.05
CA LEU A 283 -18.26 -135.32 -12.38
C LEU A 283 -19.39 -135.88 -13.26
N ASN A 284 -20.16 -135.01 -13.93
CA ASN A 284 -21.24 -135.41 -14.83
C ASN A 284 -20.70 -136.12 -16.07
N LEU A 285 -19.59 -135.66 -16.65
CA LEU A 285 -18.90 -136.32 -17.77
C LEU A 285 -18.40 -137.71 -17.36
N ALA A 286 -17.77 -137.85 -16.19
CA ALA A 286 -17.36 -139.13 -15.65
C ALA A 286 -18.57 -140.06 -15.43
N SER A 287 -19.69 -139.53 -14.94
CA SER A 287 -20.94 -140.28 -14.75
C SER A 287 -21.55 -140.71 -16.10
N LEU A 288 -21.51 -139.86 -17.12
CA LEU A 288 -21.93 -140.16 -18.49
C LEU A 288 -21.06 -141.23 -19.13
N ASP A 289 -19.75 -141.18 -18.94
CA ASP A 289 -18.84 -142.21 -19.46
C ASP A 289 -19.03 -143.55 -18.74
N LEU A 290 -19.28 -143.56 -17.43
CA LEU A 290 -19.72 -144.76 -16.71
C LEU A 290 -21.07 -145.29 -17.25
N GLY A 291 -22.02 -144.40 -17.56
CA GLY A 291 -23.28 -144.75 -18.20
C GLY A 291 -23.11 -145.31 -19.62
N LYS A 292 -22.18 -144.77 -20.41
CA LYS A 292 -21.83 -145.30 -21.74
C LYS A 292 -21.15 -146.66 -21.67
N ILE A 293 -20.29 -146.91 -20.66
CA ILE A 293 -19.71 -148.23 -20.40
C ILE A 293 -20.82 -149.23 -20.03
N SER A 294 -21.82 -148.81 -19.24
CA SER A 294 -22.98 -149.64 -18.92
C SER A 294 -23.87 -149.94 -20.15
N LEU A 295 -24.04 -148.99 -21.07
CA LEU A 295 -24.76 -149.21 -22.34
C LEU A 295 -23.97 -150.05 -23.34
N HIS A 296 -22.64 -149.93 -23.37
CA HIS A 296 -21.77 -150.78 -24.20
C HIS A 296 -21.79 -152.24 -23.70
N ASN A 297 -21.88 -152.45 -22.38
CA ASN A 297 -22.09 -153.78 -21.78
C ASN A 297 -23.50 -154.36 -22.01
N GLN A 298 -24.50 -153.56 -22.39
CA GLN A 298 -25.82 -154.06 -22.79
C GLN A 298 -25.90 -154.44 -24.29
N ASN A 299 -25.00 -153.92 -25.15
CA ASN A 299 -24.96 -154.28 -26.58
C ASN A 299 -24.13 -155.55 -26.91
N TYR A 300 -23.58 -156.24 -25.90
CA TYR A 300 -22.93 -157.55 -26.07
C TYR A 300 -23.78 -158.75 -25.61
N GLN A 301 -25.08 -158.55 -25.33
CA GLN A 301 -26.02 -159.61 -24.94
C GLN A 301 -27.30 -159.70 -25.81
N SER A 302 -27.22 -159.44 -27.11
CA SER A 302 -28.22 -159.94 -28.06
C SER A 302 -27.61 -160.22 -29.42
#